data_AF-A0A238JCE3-F1
#
_entry.id   AF-A0A238JCE3-F1
#
_cell.length_a   1.000
_cell.length_b   1.000
_cell.length_c   1.000
_cell.angle_alpha   90.00
_cell.angle_beta   90.00
_cell.angle_gamma   90.00
#
_symmetry.space_group_name_H-M   'P 1'
#
loop_
_entity.id
_entity.type
_entity.pdbx_description
1 polymer ?
#
loop_
_entity_poly.entity_id
_entity_poly.type
_entity_poly.pdbx_seq_one_letter_code
_entity_poly.pdbx_strand_id
1 'polypeptide(L)'
;MSFSPYLILALPQSLDNSIDMLRTTKKLTHRDFRQRIRRVDPHFYRTGNCVQMDARATRPIGATLLGFGWVYLVITLLQNRPILEASLHKGNLPQEYHIWVMGGLSVFIAASLVMLGAHVMRFLFQNGARKKNSGGILMGSLAAMVMIFTPPSVWQAGFAMLDENSQTFIQSASAKMEIDMPEVNLTQVAFVSSRGN
;
A
#
# COMPACT_ATOMS: atom_id res chain seq x y z
N MET A 1 1.91 57.89 -79.26
CA MET A 1 0.68 58.23 -78.51
C MET A 1 0.00 56.94 -78.10
N SER A 2 -0.34 56.87 -76.80
CA SER A 2 -1.34 56.04 -76.14
C SER A 2 -1.24 54.50 -76.14
N PHE A 3 -1.21 53.99 -74.91
CA PHE A 3 -1.37 52.61 -74.48
C PHE A 3 -2.86 52.25 -74.29
N SER A 4 -3.11 50.92 -74.35
CA SER A 4 -4.11 50.11 -73.62
C SER A 4 -5.57 50.08 -74.10
N PRO A 5 -6.42 49.06 -73.75
CA PRO A 5 -6.16 47.85 -72.92
C PRO A 5 -6.96 46.54 -73.30
N TYR A 6 -6.66 45.43 -72.60
CA TYR A 6 -7.47 44.19 -72.40
C TYR A 6 -7.63 43.24 -73.63
N LEU A 7 -7.71 41.90 -73.56
CA LEU A 7 -7.92 40.92 -72.49
C LEU A 7 -7.54 39.53 -73.07
N ILE A 8 -6.47 38.87 -72.64
CA ILE A 8 -6.39 37.40 -72.74
C ILE A 8 -5.94 36.88 -71.38
N LEU A 9 -6.85 36.11 -70.80
CA LEU A 9 -6.84 35.59 -69.45
C LEU A 9 -5.59 34.78 -69.14
N ALA A 10 -5.02 35.10 -67.98
CA ALA A 10 -4.00 34.32 -67.30
C ALA A 10 -4.57 32.94 -66.92
N LEU A 11 -3.93 31.88 -67.40
CA LEU A 11 -3.95 30.57 -66.77
C LEU A 11 -2.79 30.54 -65.77
N PRO A 12 -3.03 30.44 -64.45
CA PRO A 12 -1.95 30.38 -63.49
C PRO A 12 -1.24 29.03 -63.62
N GLN A 13 0.09 29.07 -63.75
CA GLN A 13 1.02 27.94 -63.58
C GLN A 13 1.03 27.45 -62.11
N SER A 14 -0.14 27.09 -61.62
CA SER A 14 -0.40 26.57 -60.29
C SER A 14 -0.43 25.06 -60.39
N LEU A 15 0.73 24.39 -60.39
CA LEU A 15 0.81 22.97 -59.97
C LEU A 15 2.22 22.37 -59.78
N ASP A 16 3.32 23.12 -59.91
CA ASP A 16 4.66 22.47 -59.89
C ASP A 16 5.64 22.93 -58.80
N ASN A 17 5.29 23.92 -57.95
CA ASN A 17 6.28 24.56 -57.07
C ASN A 17 5.99 24.51 -55.56
N SER A 18 5.16 23.60 -55.02
CA SER A 18 4.89 23.61 -53.56
C SER A 18 4.71 22.26 -52.86
N ILE A 19 4.98 21.14 -53.53
CA ILE A 19 5.16 19.85 -52.82
C ILE A 19 6.58 19.72 -52.25
N ASP A 20 7.52 20.52 -52.76
CA ASP A 20 8.85 20.74 -52.17
C ASP A 20 8.85 21.80 -51.05
N MET A 21 7.78 21.83 -50.26
CA MET A 21 7.79 22.53 -48.97
C MET A 21 8.64 21.73 -47.98
N LEU A 22 9.95 21.78 -48.19
CA LEU A 22 11.00 21.82 -47.17
C LEU A 22 10.69 21.03 -45.89
N ARG A 23 10.59 19.70 -45.99
CA ARG A 23 11.12 18.87 -44.90
C ARG A 23 12.65 19.01 -44.92
N THR A 24 13.14 20.18 -44.54
CA THR A 24 14.51 20.31 -44.03
C THR A 24 14.58 19.40 -42.82
N THR A 25 15.05 18.18 -43.04
CA THR A 25 15.48 17.28 -41.97
C THR A 25 16.72 17.91 -41.36
N LYS A 26 16.49 18.90 -40.48
CA LYS A 26 17.55 19.49 -39.67
C LYS A 26 18.21 18.34 -38.94
N LYS A 27 19.44 18.00 -39.32
CA LYS A 27 20.22 16.97 -38.65
C LYS A 27 20.32 17.38 -37.18
N LEU A 28 19.57 16.67 -36.33
CA LEU A 28 19.64 16.84 -34.89
C LEU A 28 21.04 16.41 -34.47
N THR A 29 21.81 17.35 -33.93
CA THR A 29 23.14 17.00 -33.44
C THR A 29 23.03 16.21 -32.15
N HIS A 30 24.06 15.41 -31.84
CA HIS A 30 24.14 14.68 -30.58
C HIS A 30 24.00 15.61 -29.36
N ARG A 31 24.45 16.86 -29.48
CA ARG A 31 24.28 17.90 -28.46
C ARG A 31 22.82 18.30 -28.26
N ASP A 32 22.07 18.49 -29.34
CA ASP A 32 20.63 18.79 -29.28
C ASP A 32 19.84 17.65 -28.62
N PHE A 33 20.21 16.41 -28.94
CA PHE A 33 19.64 15.22 -28.30
C PHE A 33 19.93 15.19 -26.80
N ARG A 34 21.18 15.39 -26.39
CA ARG A 34 21.58 15.43 -24.97
C ARG A 34 20.86 16.52 -24.19
N GLN A 35 20.67 17.69 -24.81
CA GLN A 35 19.98 18.82 -24.19
C GLN A 35 18.47 18.60 -24.07
N ARG A 36 17.86 17.82 -24.98
CA ARG A 36 16.47 17.37 -24.85
C ARG A 36 16.32 16.33 -23.75
N ILE A 37 17.21 15.33 -23.71
CA ILE A 37 17.25 14.35 -22.63
C ILE A 37 17.36 15.05 -21.27
N ARG A 38 18.25 16.03 -21.12
CA ARG A 38 18.36 16.80 -19.85
C ARG A 38 17.04 17.45 -19.41
N ARG A 39 16.19 17.87 -20.35
CA ARG A 39 14.88 18.48 -20.05
C ARG A 39 13.80 17.46 -19.74
N VAL A 40 13.81 16.33 -20.43
CA VAL A 40 12.79 15.27 -20.30
C VAL A 40 13.08 14.36 -19.10
N ASP A 41 14.34 13.95 -18.95
CA ASP A 41 14.81 13.12 -17.85
C ASP A 41 16.19 13.61 -17.36
N PRO A 42 16.20 14.56 -16.41
CA PRO A 42 17.42 15.08 -15.80
C PRO A 42 18.25 13.99 -15.11
N HIS A 43 17.59 12.91 -14.65
CA HIS A 43 18.24 11.81 -13.97
C HIS A 43 18.99 10.92 -14.97
N PHE A 44 18.35 10.52 -16.07
CA PHE A 44 19.02 9.79 -17.16
C PHE A 44 20.21 10.57 -17.73
N TYR A 45 20.07 11.89 -17.89
CA TYR A 45 21.17 12.74 -18.34
C TYR A 45 22.41 12.68 -17.45
N ARG A 46 22.22 12.58 -16.12
CA ARG A 46 23.32 12.61 -15.14
C ARG A 46 23.95 11.23 -14.94
N THR A 47 23.16 10.17 -14.88
CA THR A 47 23.63 8.84 -14.47
C THR A 47 23.63 7.82 -15.61
N GLY A 48 23.12 8.16 -16.80
CA GLY A 48 23.01 7.25 -17.95
C GLY A 48 22.01 6.11 -17.78
N ASN A 49 21.40 6.01 -16.59
CA ASN A 49 20.41 5.00 -16.25
C ASN A 49 19.04 5.65 -16.19
N CYS A 50 18.06 5.01 -16.82
CA CYS A 50 16.66 5.37 -16.61
C CYS A 50 16.33 5.05 -15.15
N VAL A 51 15.53 5.91 -14.51
CA VAL A 51 14.97 5.57 -13.21
C VAL A 51 14.11 4.33 -13.44
N GLN A 52 14.59 3.17 -12.99
CA GLN A 52 13.71 2.01 -12.81
C GLN A 52 12.71 2.40 -11.74
N MET A 53 11.59 2.99 -12.18
CA MET A 53 10.42 3.08 -11.33
C MET A 53 10.10 1.66 -10.92
N ASP A 54 10.17 1.35 -9.63
CA ASP A 54 9.70 0.08 -9.09
C ASP A 54 8.26 -0.10 -9.63
N ALA A 55 8.07 -1.01 -10.59
CA ALA A 55 6.76 -1.28 -11.20
C ALA A 55 5.73 -1.80 -10.17
N ARG A 56 6.20 -2.09 -8.95
CA ARG A 56 5.36 -2.54 -7.84
C ARG A 56 4.71 -1.35 -7.16
N ALA A 57 3.40 -1.22 -7.35
CA ALA A 57 2.56 -0.33 -6.57
C ALA A 57 2.79 -0.54 -5.07
N THR A 58 2.95 0.55 -4.34
CA THR A 58 3.04 0.52 -2.87
C THR A 58 1.66 0.16 -2.31
N ARG A 59 1.56 -0.94 -1.55
CA ARG A 59 0.33 -1.37 -0.88
C ARG A 59 0.57 -1.45 0.63
N PRO A 60 0.77 -0.30 1.30
CA PRO A 60 1.17 -0.27 2.70
C PRO A 60 0.12 -0.91 3.61
N ILE A 61 -1.17 -0.63 3.40
CA ILE A 61 -2.26 -1.16 4.24
C ILE A 61 -2.35 -2.69 4.15
N GLY A 62 -2.37 -3.23 2.92
CA GLY A 62 -2.41 -4.68 2.72
C GLY A 62 -1.19 -5.39 3.29
N ALA A 63 -0.01 -4.77 3.19
CA ALA A 63 1.22 -5.27 3.80
C ALA A 63 1.13 -5.29 5.35
N THR A 64 0.55 -4.24 5.95
CA THR A 64 0.31 -4.19 7.40
C THR A 64 -0.65 -5.27 7.87
N LEU A 65 -1.80 -5.43 7.22
CA LEU A 65 -2.77 -6.46 7.59
C LEU A 65 -2.18 -7.87 7.47
N LEU A 66 -1.39 -8.12 6.42
CA LEU A 66 -0.71 -9.39 6.22
C LEU A 66 0.35 -9.64 7.31
N GLY A 67 1.18 -8.65 7.63
CA GLY A 67 2.18 -8.76 8.68
C GLY A 67 1.57 -8.96 10.08
N PHE A 68 0.44 -8.31 10.34
CA PHE A 68 -0.36 -8.50 11.55
C PHE A 68 -0.91 -9.91 11.64
N GLY A 69 -1.70 -10.34 10.64
CA GLY A 69 -2.36 -11.64 10.65
C GLY A 69 -1.37 -12.80 10.72
N TRP A 70 -0.25 -12.68 9.99
CA TRP A 70 0.79 -13.71 10.00
C TRP A 70 1.45 -13.88 11.37
N VAL A 71 1.91 -12.78 11.97
CA VAL A 71 2.60 -12.84 13.28
C VAL A 71 1.63 -13.22 14.39
N TYR A 72 0.38 -12.73 14.34
CA TYR A 72 -0.66 -13.15 15.26
C TYR A 72 -0.87 -14.67 15.21
N LEU A 73 -0.96 -15.25 14.01
CA LEU A 73 -1.08 -16.70 13.81
C LEU A 73 0.12 -17.46 14.37
N VAL A 74 1.34 -17.03 14.06
CA VAL A 74 2.57 -17.69 14.53
C VAL A 74 2.67 -17.67 16.06
N ILE A 75 2.39 -16.54 16.69
CA ILE A 75 2.44 -16.43 18.16
C ILE A 75 1.32 -17.26 18.80
N THR A 76 0.12 -17.25 18.23
CA THR A 76 -1.00 -18.08 18.70
C THR A 76 -0.64 -19.57 18.63
N LEU A 77 -0.03 -20.03 17.54
CA LEU A 77 0.45 -21.41 17.42
C LEU A 77 1.50 -21.74 18.47
N LEU A 78 2.43 -20.82 18.74
CA LEU A 78 3.48 -21.00 19.73
C LEU A 78 2.90 -21.11 21.16
N GLN A 79 1.98 -20.24 21.53
CA GLN A 79 1.34 -20.23 22.85
C GLN A 79 0.45 -21.46 23.07
N ASN A 80 -0.21 -21.94 22.03
CA ASN A 80 -1.11 -23.10 22.09
C ASN A 80 -0.41 -24.43 21.78
N ARG A 81 0.92 -24.46 21.71
CA ARG A 81 1.70 -25.68 21.46
C ARG A 81 1.34 -26.85 22.40
N PRO A 82 1.19 -26.67 23.73
CA PRO A 82 0.81 -27.77 24.61
C PRO A 82 -0.58 -28.32 24.32
N ILE A 83 -1.51 -27.46 23.91
CA ILE A 83 -2.88 -27.84 23.53
C ILE A 83 -2.86 -28.63 22.22
N LEU A 84 -2.00 -28.26 21.28
CA LEU A 84 -1.79 -28.99 20.03
C LEU A 84 -1.21 -30.39 20.28
N GLU A 85 -0.22 -30.50 21.17
CA GLU A 85 0.33 -31.80 21.60
C GLU A 85 -0.75 -32.68 22.25
N ALA A 86 -1.52 -32.11 23.19
CA ALA A 86 -2.63 -32.82 23.83
C ALA A 86 -3.73 -33.24 22.82
N SER A 87 -3.97 -32.44 21.79
CA SER A 87 -4.94 -32.75 20.73
C SER A 87 -4.45 -33.87 19.81
N LEU A 88 -3.15 -33.91 19.51
CA LEU A 88 -2.52 -35.01 18.76
C LEU A 88 -2.62 -36.32 19.54
N HIS A 89 -2.41 -36.30 20.86
CA HIS A 89 -2.58 -37.47 21.71
C HIS A 89 -4.02 -37.99 21.83
N LYS A 90 -5.02 -37.12 21.65
CA LYS A 90 -6.43 -37.51 21.57
C LYS A 90 -6.86 -38.00 20.19
N GLY A 91 -6.08 -37.67 19.16
CA GLY A 91 -6.33 -38.10 17.79
C GLY A 91 -6.00 -39.57 17.58
N ASN A 92 -6.54 -40.16 16.52
CA ASN A 92 -6.22 -41.53 16.10
C ASN A 92 -4.91 -41.60 15.30
N LEU A 93 -3.99 -40.64 15.49
CA LEU A 93 -2.75 -40.57 14.73
C LEU A 93 -1.69 -41.46 15.41
N PRO A 94 -0.95 -42.29 14.66
CA PRO A 94 0.16 -43.05 15.24
C PRO A 94 1.25 -42.14 15.80
N GLN A 95 1.81 -42.53 16.94
CA GLN A 95 2.76 -41.72 17.72
C GLN A 95 4.05 -41.36 16.94
N GLU A 96 4.44 -42.19 15.97
CA GLU A 96 5.54 -41.94 15.04
C GLU A 96 5.37 -40.65 14.23
N TYR A 97 4.14 -40.23 13.91
CA TYR A 97 3.87 -39.01 13.16
C TYR A 97 3.82 -37.76 14.04
N HIS A 98 3.72 -37.89 15.37
CA HIS A 98 3.65 -36.73 16.26
C HIS A 98 4.93 -35.90 16.19
N ILE A 99 6.08 -36.57 16.09
CA ILE A 99 7.39 -35.93 15.97
C ILE A 99 7.48 -35.12 14.68
N TRP A 100 6.98 -35.67 13.57
CA TRP A 100 6.98 -34.99 12.27
C TRP A 100 6.07 -33.76 12.26
N VAL A 101 4.88 -33.86 12.87
CA VAL A 101 3.93 -32.74 12.95
C VAL A 101 4.49 -31.61 13.82
N MET A 102 4.98 -31.94 15.02
CA MET A 102 5.52 -30.94 15.95
C MET A 102 6.87 -30.39 15.49
N GLY A 103 7.68 -31.21 14.82
CA GLY A 103 8.89 -30.78 14.14
C GLY A 103 8.59 -29.82 12.98
N GLY A 104 7.59 -30.16 12.15
CA GLY A 104 7.10 -29.29 11.07
C GLY A 104 6.61 -27.94 11.58
N LEU A 105 5.85 -27.93 12.68
CA LEU A 105 5.42 -26.69 13.33
C LEU A 105 6.63 -25.85 13.79
N SER A 106 7.64 -26.49 14.36
CA SER A 106 8.86 -25.82 14.82
C SER A 106 9.66 -25.22 13.65
N VAL A 107 9.78 -25.95 12.53
CA VAL A 107 10.40 -25.46 11.29
C VAL A 107 9.61 -24.29 10.71
N PHE A 108 8.28 -24.35 10.72
CA PHE A 108 7.41 -23.26 10.27
C PHE A 108 7.62 -21.97 11.08
N ILE A 109 7.73 -22.08 12.41
CA ILE A 109 8.02 -20.95 13.29
C ILE A 109 9.42 -20.38 13.00
N ALA A 110 10.43 -21.23 12.88
CA ALA A 110 11.79 -20.82 12.56
C ALA A 110 11.87 -20.10 11.19
N ALA A 111 11.22 -20.65 10.16
CA ALA A 111 11.15 -20.05 8.84
C ALA A 111 10.45 -18.69 8.87
N SER A 112 9.37 -18.55 9.66
CA SER A 112 8.68 -17.27 9.85
C SER A 112 9.59 -16.21 10.49
N LEU A 113 10.45 -16.61 11.43
CA LEU A 113 11.40 -15.72 12.08
C LEU A 113 12.50 -15.26 11.10
N VAL A 114 13.02 -16.18 10.28
CA VAL A 114 13.96 -15.84 9.19
C VAL A 114 13.31 -14.89 8.18
N MET A 115 12.07 -15.14 7.78
CA MET A 115 11.32 -14.28 6.88
C MET A 115 11.15 -12.87 7.47
N LEU A 116 10.79 -12.75 8.74
CA LEU A 116 10.68 -11.46 9.42
C LEU A 116 12.04 -10.74 9.47
N GLY A 117 13.12 -11.45 9.79
CA GLY A 117 14.49 -10.92 9.75
C GLY A 117 14.88 -10.40 8.35
N ALA A 118 14.52 -11.12 7.29
CA ALA A 118 14.72 -10.68 5.92
C ALA A 118 13.94 -9.37 5.62
N HIS A 119 12.72 -9.21 6.16
CA HIS A 119 11.97 -7.97 6.03
C HIS A 119 12.59 -6.80 6.81
N VAL A 120 13.19 -7.05 7.97
CA VAL A 120 13.97 -6.04 8.72
C VAL A 120 15.18 -5.59 7.89
N MET A 121 15.99 -6.53 7.40
CA MET A 121 17.13 -6.21 6.53
C MET A 121 16.67 -5.45 5.28
N ARG A 122 15.58 -5.89 4.66
CA ARG A 122 15.00 -5.21 3.50
C ARG A 122 14.55 -3.79 3.80
N PHE A 123 13.98 -3.54 4.98
CA PHE A 123 13.54 -2.22 5.41
C PHE A 123 14.71 -1.27 5.69
N LEU A 124 15.82 -1.79 6.25
CA LEU A 124 17.01 -1.02 6.57
C LEU A 124 17.87 -0.69 5.34
N PHE A 125 18.06 -1.67 4.44
CA PHE A 125 19.04 -1.57 3.34
C PHE A 125 18.44 -1.24 1.97
N GLN A 126 17.11 -1.33 1.78
CA GLN A 126 16.48 -0.98 0.50
C GLN A 126 15.76 0.37 0.56
N ASN A 127 15.63 1.01 -0.61
CA ASN A 127 14.91 2.27 -0.78
C ASN A 127 13.67 2.08 -1.68
N GLY A 128 12.80 3.08 -1.73
CA GLY A 128 11.65 3.09 -2.64
C GLY A 128 10.45 2.25 -2.18
N ALA A 129 9.72 1.67 -3.14
CA ALA A 129 8.47 0.95 -2.88
C ALA A 129 8.69 -0.32 -2.02
N ARG A 130 9.87 -0.93 -2.15
CA ARG A 130 10.29 -2.12 -1.41
C ARG A 130 10.43 -1.87 0.10
N LYS A 131 10.93 -0.69 0.48
CA LYS A 131 11.02 -0.25 1.89
C LYS A 131 9.63 -0.02 2.47
N LYS A 132 8.76 0.68 1.75
CA LYS A 132 7.39 0.99 2.21
C LYS A 132 6.57 -0.28 2.45
N ASN A 133 6.64 -1.26 1.54
CA ASN A 133 5.92 -2.52 1.71
C ASN A 133 6.48 -3.36 2.88
N SER A 134 7.80 -3.41 3.05
CA SER A 134 8.41 -4.12 4.19
C SER A 134 8.09 -3.43 5.52
N GLY A 135 8.08 -2.09 5.54
CA GLY A 135 7.67 -1.30 6.70
C GLY A 135 6.22 -1.55 7.10
N GLY A 136 5.32 -1.73 6.12
CA GLY A 136 3.93 -2.14 6.39
C GLY A 136 3.89 -3.48 7.13
N ILE A 137 4.55 -4.52 6.59
CA ILE A 137 4.63 -5.84 7.24
C ILE A 137 5.15 -5.71 8.68
N LEU A 138 6.28 -5.02 8.87
CA LEU A 138 6.89 -4.85 10.19
C LEU A 138 5.97 -4.10 11.17
N MET A 139 5.27 -3.06 10.71
CA MET A 139 4.31 -2.33 11.53
C MET A 139 3.13 -3.22 11.94
N GLY A 140 2.62 -4.03 11.02
CA GLY A 140 1.56 -5.00 11.31
C GLY A 140 2.01 -6.03 12.33
N SER A 141 3.22 -6.58 12.15
CA SER A 141 3.84 -7.52 13.08
C SER A 141 4.04 -6.92 14.47
N LEU A 142 4.46 -5.66 14.55
CA LEU A 142 4.58 -4.92 15.81
C LEU A 142 3.20 -4.77 16.49
N ALA A 143 2.18 -4.37 15.73
CA ALA A 143 0.82 -4.24 16.24
C ALA A 143 0.27 -5.57 16.78
N ALA A 144 0.55 -6.70 16.12
CA ALA A 144 0.17 -8.02 16.60
C ALA A 144 0.88 -8.38 17.92
N MET A 145 2.19 -8.10 18.02
CA MET A 145 2.93 -8.31 19.27
C MET A 145 2.38 -7.45 20.40
N VAL A 146 2.17 -6.16 20.16
CA VAL A 146 1.52 -5.27 21.14
C VAL A 146 0.18 -5.85 21.54
N MET A 147 -0.65 -6.28 20.59
CA MET A 147 -1.96 -6.82 20.91
C MET A 147 -1.91 -8.03 21.84
N ILE A 148 -1.00 -8.97 21.59
CA ILE A 148 -0.90 -10.23 22.33
C ILE A 148 -0.27 -10.03 23.71
N PHE A 149 0.74 -9.15 23.82
CA PHE A 149 1.47 -8.94 25.07
C PHE A 149 0.91 -7.80 25.94
N THR A 150 -0.09 -7.06 25.45
CA THR A 150 -0.74 -6.01 26.23
C THR A 150 -1.64 -6.64 27.31
N PRO A 151 -1.43 -6.32 28.60
CA PRO A 151 -2.25 -6.84 29.68
C PRO A 151 -3.73 -6.46 29.53
N PRO A 152 -4.68 -7.30 29.98
CA PRO A 152 -6.10 -6.98 29.96
C PRO A 152 -6.45 -5.65 30.66
N SER A 153 -5.70 -5.27 31.69
CA SER A 153 -5.90 -4.01 32.42
C SER A 153 -5.69 -2.77 31.55
N VAL A 154 -4.74 -2.82 30.60
CA VAL A 154 -4.48 -1.73 29.67
C VAL A 154 -5.61 -1.61 28.66
N TRP A 155 -6.15 -2.75 28.19
CA TRP A 155 -7.34 -2.76 27.34
C TRP A 155 -8.56 -2.19 28.06
N GLN A 156 -8.81 -2.62 29.30
CA GLN A 156 -9.92 -2.13 30.10
C GLN A 156 -9.81 -0.63 30.37
N ALA A 157 -8.62 -0.12 30.73
CA ALA A 157 -8.39 1.30 30.93
C ALA A 157 -8.59 2.10 29.62
N GLY A 158 -8.07 1.59 28.50
CA GLY A 158 -8.27 2.21 27.19
C GLY A 158 -9.74 2.24 26.77
N PHE A 159 -10.48 1.16 26.98
CA PHE A 159 -11.92 1.11 26.68
C PHE A 159 -12.74 1.98 27.63
N ALA A 160 -12.38 2.08 28.91
CA ALA A 160 -13.04 2.99 29.85
C ALA A 160 -12.85 4.46 29.44
N MET A 161 -11.63 4.84 29.02
CA MET A 161 -11.35 6.17 28.48
C MET A 161 -12.08 6.46 27.17
N LEU A 162 -12.27 5.45 26.32
CA LEU A 162 -13.06 5.58 25.10
C LEU A 162 -14.55 5.70 25.40
N ASP A 163 -15.07 4.99 26.38
CA ASP A 163 -16.49 5.04 26.76
C ASP A 163 -16.89 6.42 27.30
N GLU A 164 -16.12 6.99 28.24
CA GLU A 164 -16.36 8.34 28.76
C GLU A 164 -16.29 9.42 27.67
N ASN A 165 -15.30 9.32 26.77
CA ASN A 165 -15.17 10.27 25.65
C ASN A 165 -16.21 10.05 24.55
N SER A 166 -16.67 8.81 24.34
CA SER A 166 -17.70 8.50 23.35
C SER A 166 -19.08 8.92 23.85
N GLN A 167 -19.37 8.74 25.14
CA GLN A 167 -20.60 9.24 25.75
C GLN A 167 -20.67 10.77 25.68
N THR A 168 -19.58 11.47 26.01
CA THR A 168 -19.53 12.93 25.89
C THR A 168 -19.58 13.42 24.44
N PHE A 169 -18.94 12.70 23.50
CA PHE A 169 -19.06 13.00 22.07
C PHE A 169 -20.48 12.79 21.56
N ILE A 170 -21.13 11.66 21.87
CA ILE A 170 -22.52 11.37 21.51
C ILE A 170 -23.46 12.40 22.14
N GLN A 171 -23.29 12.75 23.42
CA GLN A 171 -24.09 13.79 24.07
C GLN A 171 -23.90 15.16 23.38
N SER A 172 -22.67 15.51 23.01
CA SER A 172 -22.38 16.77 22.31
C SER A 172 -22.88 16.79 20.86
N ALA A 173 -22.89 15.63 20.19
CA ALA A 173 -23.40 15.47 18.83
C ALA A 173 -24.93 15.47 18.82
N SER A 174 -25.56 14.79 19.78
CA SER A 174 -27.01 14.82 20.01
C SER A 174 -27.49 16.22 20.35
N ALA A 175 -26.79 16.95 21.24
CA ALA A 175 -27.14 18.32 21.58
C ALA A 175 -27.03 19.29 20.38
N LYS A 176 -26.12 19.04 19.43
CA LYS A 176 -26.02 19.81 18.19
C LYS A 176 -27.09 19.41 17.16
N MET A 177 -27.48 18.14 17.10
CA MET A 177 -28.52 17.65 16.20
C MET A 177 -29.94 17.97 16.66
N GLU A 178 -30.21 18.06 17.96
CA GLU A 178 -31.51 18.50 18.50
C GLU A 178 -31.84 19.95 18.09
N ILE A 179 -30.79 20.76 17.88
CA ILE A 179 -30.90 22.14 17.37
C ILE A 179 -31.21 22.16 15.87
N ASP A 180 -30.66 21.23 15.08
CA ASP A 180 -30.80 21.19 13.62
C ASP A 180 -31.99 20.33 13.13
N MET A 181 -32.43 19.32 13.89
CA MET A 181 -33.51 18.39 13.54
C MET A 181 -34.29 17.91 14.78
N PRO A 182 -35.29 18.67 15.26
CA PRO A 182 -36.00 18.40 16.52
C PRO A 182 -36.88 17.14 16.53
N GLU A 183 -37.06 16.47 15.39
CA GLU A 183 -37.93 15.28 15.26
C GLU A 183 -37.19 13.93 15.29
N VAL A 184 -35.84 13.92 15.31
CA VAL A 184 -35.04 12.68 15.30
C VAL A 184 -34.45 12.41 16.69
N ASN A 185 -35.15 11.61 17.48
CA ASN A 185 -34.75 11.27 18.86
C ASN A 185 -33.78 10.07 18.89
N LEU A 186 -32.47 10.33 18.90
CA LEU A 186 -31.42 9.29 18.97
C LEU A 186 -31.15 8.76 20.39
N THR A 187 -31.85 9.26 21.41
CA THR A 187 -31.79 8.74 22.80
C THR A 187 -32.19 7.27 22.90
N GLN A 188 -32.78 6.70 21.84
CA GLN A 188 -33.20 5.31 21.73
C GLN A 188 -32.22 4.40 20.97
N VAL A 189 -31.12 4.92 20.42
CA VAL A 189 -30.12 4.09 19.72
C VAL A 189 -29.11 3.55 20.74
N ALA A 190 -29.53 2.50 21.44
CA ALA A 190 -28.66 1.72 22.31
C ALA A 190 -27.74 0.82 21.44
N PHE A 191 -26.46 1.18 21.34
CA PHE A 191 -25.45 0.25 20.84
C PHE A 191 -25.20 -0.83 21.90
N VAL A 192 -25.94 -1.92 21.81
CA VAL A 192 -25.68 -3.12 22.61
C VAL A 192 -24.35 -3.71 22.12
N SER A 193 -23.28 -3.46 22.86
CA SER A 193 -22.08 -4.28 22.73
C SER A 193 -22.45 -5.67 23.25
N SER A 194 -22.58 -6.64 22.34
CA SER A 194 -22.71 -8.04 22.70
C SER A 194 -21.40 -8.45 23.37
N ARG A 195 -21.40 -8.43 24.71
CA ARG A 195 -20.42 -9.14 25.52
C ARG A 195 -20.74 -10.63 25.34
N GLY A 196 -20.21 -11.23 24.27
CA GLY A 196 -20.29 -12.67 24.06
C GLY A 196 -19.58 -13.38 25.20
N ASN A 197 -20.30 -14.30 25.84
CA ASN A 197 -19.78 -15.24 26.86
C ASN A 197 -18.60 -16.06 26.32
#